data_AF-A0A1A9RP93-F1
#
_entry.id   AF-A0A1A9RP93-F1
#
_cell.length_a   1.000
_cell.length_b   1.000
_cell.length_c   1.000
_cell.angle_alpha   90.00
_cell.angle_beta   90.00
_cell.angle_gamma   90.00
#
_symmetry.space_group_name_H-M   'P 1'
#
loop_
_entity.id
_entity.type
_entity.pdbx_description
1 polymer ?
#
loop_
_entity_poly.entity_id
_entity_poly.type
_entity_poly.pdbx_seq_one_letter_code
_entity_poly.pdbx_strand_id
1 'polypeptide(L)'
;MAKKRKPSTSAFPPALFPYIQQASDDTLHSISRFDYGMEAERHVVALKQIVREQNGYVSADLGQTFYPGDVIELAAFDVQDAFGYTICHLIMIQSELAETCRFNLSPYWQRYRNGERSALPPTMQAQLDTAYQLADERGCIDHDW
;
A
#
# COMPACT_ATOMS: atom_id res chain seq x y z
N MET A 1 29.40 -3.03 29.15
CA MET A 1 29.24 -3.92 27.99
C MET A 1 27.93 -3.59 27.30
N ALA A 2 27.99 -3.00 26.10
CA ALA A 2 26.79 -2.66 25.33
C ALA A 2 26.20 -3.93 24.72
N LYS A 3 24.95 -4.27 25.07
CA LYS A 3 24.18 -5.31 24.38
C LYS A 3 24.01 -4.86 22.93
N LYS A 4 24.75 -5.48 22.00
CA LYS A 4 24.46 -5.40 20.57
C LYS A 4 23.03 -5.92 20.37
N ARG A 5 22.08 -5.02 20.09
CA ARG A 5 20.75 -5.40 19.60
C ARG A 5 20.97 -6.23 18.34
N LYS A 6 20.53 -7.48 18.34
CA LYS A 6 20.42 -8.27 17.12
C LYS A 6 19.53 -7.49 16.15
N PRO A 7 19.82 -7.46 14.85
CA PRO A 7 18.85 -6.96 13.89
C PRO A 7 17.59 -7.80 14.08
N SER A 8 16.46 -7.18 14.40
CA SER A 8 15.18 -7.87 14.32
C SER A 8 15.02 -8.25 12.85
N THR A 9 15.16 -9.53 12.53
CA THR A 9 14.69 -10.07 11.28
C THR A 9 13.19 -9.79 11.27
N SER A 10 12.75 -8.81 10.49
CA SER A 10 11.32 -8.58 10.32
C SER A 10 10.70 -9.90 9.87
N ALA A 11 9.54 -10.25 10.43
CA ALA A 11 8.77 -11.42 9.98
C ALA A 11 8.30 -11.25 8.51
N PHE A 12 8.42 -10.03 7.97
CA PHE A 12 8.08 -9.67 6.62
C PHE A 12 9.31 -9.69 5.71
N PRO A 13 9.14 -10.13 4.44
CA PRO A 13 10.22 -10.05 3.46
C PRO A 13 10.65 -8.59 3.23
N PRO A 14 11.78 -8.34 2.57
CA PRO A 14 12.14 -7.01 2.12
C PRO A 14 11.01 -6.35 1.30
N ALA A 15 10.91 -5.03 1.35
CA ALA A 15 9.92 -4.29 0.56
C ALA A 15 10.17 -4.56 -0.94
N LEU A 16 9.15 -5.07 -1.63
CA LEU A 16 9.15 -5.25 -3.08
C LEU A 16 9.13 -3.89 -3.79
N PHE A 17 8.41 -2.92 -3.20
CA PHE A 17 8.36 -1.54 -3.69
C PHE A 17 8.92 -0.57 -2.64
N PRO A 18 10.23 -0.27 -2.67
CA PRO A 18 10.88 0.64 -1.71
C PRO A 18 10.29 2.05 -1.68
N TYR A 19 9.56 2.47 -2.72
CA TYR A 19 8.88 3.77 -2.78
C TYR A 19 7.90 3.98 -1.62
N ILE A 20 7.29 2.90 -1.09
CA ILE A 20 6.41 2.93 0.09
C ILE A 20 7.13 3.56 1.30
N GLN A 21 8.44 3.33 1.45
CA GLN A 21 9.23 3.82 2.60
C GLN A 21 9.48 5.33 2.58
N GLN A 22 9.12 6.02 1.49
CA GLN A 22 9.23 7.47 1.40
C GLN A 22 8.05 8.18 2.08
N ALA A 23 7.05 7.44 2.56
CA ALA A 23 5.88 7.99 3.22
C ALA A 23 6.25 8.76 4.50
N SER A 24 5.97 10.06 4.51
CA SER A 24 6.10 10.92 5.70
C SER A 24 4.96 10.68 6.69
N ASP A 25 5.15 11.07 7.95
CA ASP A 25 4.06 11.06 8.94
C ASP A 25 2.83 11.83 8.45
N ASP A 26 3.01 12.96 7.78
CA ASP A 26 1.92 13.76 7.22
C ASP A 26 1.13 13.00 6.16
N THR A 27 1.82 12.22 5.31
CA THR A 27 1.17 11.35 4.32
C THR A 27 0.32 10.29 5.03
N LEU A 28 0.86 9.65 6.07
CA LEU A 28 0.13 8.63 6.82
C LEU A 28 -1.07 9.21 7.57
N HIS A 29 -0.97 10.46 8.05
CA HIS A 29 -2.10 11.20 8.62
C HIS A 29 -3.14 11.61 7.58
N SER A 30 -2.74 11.88 6.32
CA SER A 30 -3.67 12.11 5.22
C SER A 30 -4.48 10.85 4.95
N ILE A 31 -3.80 9.72 4.74
CA ILE A 31 -4.41 8.41 4.46
C ILE A 31 -5.34 7.96 5.60
N SER A 32 -4.94 8.19 6.86
CA SER A 32 -5.72 7.72 8.01
C SER A 32 -7.12 8.35 8.14
N ARG A 33 -7.42 9.39 7.36
CA ARG A 33 -8.70 10.10 7.38
C ARG A 33 -9.69 9.63 6.31
N PHE A 34 -9.29 8.72 5.42
CA PHE A 34 -10.14 8.30 4.30
C PHE A 34 -11.41 7.56 4.72
N ASP A 35 -11.47 6.97 5.92
CA ASP A 35 -12.70 6.45 6.53
C ASP A 35 -13.50 7.57 7.22
N TYR A 36 -13.73 8.68 6.49
CA TYR A 36 -14.46 9.85 7.00
C TYR A 36 -13.91 10.42 8.32
N GLY A 37 -12.62 10.20 8.62
CA GLY A 37 -11.96 10.57 9.86
C GLY A 37 -12.27 9.68 11.08
N MET A 38 -13.06 8.63 10.93
CA MET A 38 -13.33 7.67 11.99
C MET A 38 -12.03 6.97 12.40
N GLU A 39 -11.78 6.86 13.71
CA GLU A 39 -10.62 6.16 14.26
C GLU A 39 -9.25 6.59 13.67
N ALA A 40 -9.13 7.82 13.13
CA ALA A 40 -7.96 8.27 12.37
C ALA A 40 -6.62 8.14 13.13
N GLU A 41 -6.64 8.31 14.45
CA GLU A 41 -5.46 8.14 15.32
C GLU A 41 -5.02 6.68 15.43
N ARG A 42 -5.98 5.76 15.52
CA ARG A 42 -5.65 4.34 15.53
C ARG A 42 -5.16 3.92 14.12
N HIS A 43 -5.64 4.59 13.05
CA HIS A 43 -5.31 4.23 11.67
C HIS A 43 -3.88 4.67 11.37
N VAL A 44 -3.50 5.88 11.80
CA VAL A 44 -2.13 6.34 11.63
C VAL A 44 -1.13 5.47 12.39
N VAL A 45 -1.49 4.96 13.58
CA VAL A 45 -0.63 4.00 14.31
C VAL A 45 -0.44 2.72 13.50
N ALA A 46 -1.52 2.15 12.97
CA ALA A 46 -1.45 0.93 12.16
C ALA A 46 -0.69 1.15 10.84
N LEU A 47 -0.89 2.29 10.17
CA LEU A 47 -0.15 2.67 8.96
C LEU A 47 1.35 2.84 9.23
N LYS A 48 1.72 3.47 10.37
CA LYS A 48 3.13 3.58 10.79
C LYS A 48 3.75 2.20 11.03
N GLN A 49 3.01 1.29 11.67
CA GLN A 49 3.46 -0.08 11.87
C GLN A 49 3.70 -0.78 10.52
N ILE A 50 2.72 -0.71 9.59
CA ILE A 50 2.82 -1.32 8.26
C ILE A 50 4.06 -0.80 7.51
N VAL A 51 4.21 0.52 7.41
CA VAL A 51 5.32 1.10 6.64
C VAL A 51 6.66 0.82 7.31
N ARG A 52 6.80 1.04 8.63
CA ARG A 52 8.10 1.08 9.29
C ARG A 52 8.59 -0.26 9.83
N GLU A 53 7.66 -1.13 10.20
CA GLU A 53 7.98 -2.39 10.90
C GLU A 53 7.68 -3.60 10.03
N GLN A 54 6.70 -3.47 9.12
CA GLN A 54 6.23 -4.54 8.24
C GLN A 54 6.66 -4.34 6.78
N ASN A 55 7.62 -3.45 6.49
CA ASN A 55 8.12 -3.20 5.13
C ASN A 55 7.04 -2.84 4.08
N GLY A 56 5.88 -2.33 4.52
CA GLY A 56 4.74 -2.01 3.65
C GLY A 56 3.78 -3.18 3.39
N TYR A 57 3.94 -4.33 4.03
CA TYR A 57 3.01 -5.46 3.92
C TYR A 57 1.85 -5.31 4.91
N VAL A 58 0.62 -5.40 4.43
CA VAL A 58 -0.58 -5.63 5.26
C VAL A 58 -0.66 -7.11 5.60
N SER A 59 -1.04 -7.45 6.84
CA SER A 59 -1.14 -8.83 7.29
C SER A 59 -2.52 -9.18 7.83
N ALA A 60 -3.18 -10.16 7.21
CA ALA A 60 -4.42 -10.74 7.72
C ALA A 60 -4.22 -11.40 9.09
N ASP A 61 -3.07 -12.04 9.32
CA ASP A 61 -2.72 -12.66 10.61
C ASP A 61 -2.59 -11.65 11.76
N LEU A 62 -2.31 -10.38 11.44
CA LEU A 62 -2.30 -9.28 12.40
C LEU A 62 -3.66 -8.55 12.48
N GLY A 63 -4.70 -9.08 11.84
CA GLY A 63 -6.05 -8.49 11.83
C GLY A 63 -6.17 -7.21 11.00
N GLN A 64 -5.27 -7.01 10.03
CA GLN A 64 -5.16 -5.73 9.31
C GLN A 64 -6.02 -5.61 8.04
N THR A 65 -6.77 -6.66 7.70
CA THR A 65 -7.61 -6.70 6.49
C THR A 65 -8.62 -5.55 6.45
N PHE A 66 -9.30 -5.27 7.56
CA PHE A 66 -10.19 -4.11 7.67
C PHE A 66 -9.44 -2.91 8.24
N TYR A 67 -8.54 -3.16 9.19
CA TYR A 67 -7.89 -2.11 9.96
C TYR A 67 -6.35 -2.13 9.85
N PRO A 68 -5.71 -1.35 8.97
CA PRO A 68 -6.21 -0.18 8.25
C PRO A 68 -6.48 -0.47 6.76
N GLY A 69 -6.75 -1.72 6.36
CA GLY A 69 -7.00 -2.06 4.95
C GLY A 69 -8.08 -1.21 4.28
N ASP A 70 -9.17 -0.89 4.99
CA ASP A 70 -10.26 -0.08 4.44
C ASP A 70 -9.79 1.33 4.04
N VAL A 71 -9.00 2.02 4.89
CA VAL A 71 -8.48 3.36 4.56
C VAL A 71 -7.42 3.32 3.46
N ILE A 72 -6.69 2.20 3.31
CA ILE A 72 -5.74 2.00 2.21
C ILE A 72 -6.52 1.85 0.90
N GLU A 73 -7.57 1.03 0.87
CA GLU A 73 -8.44 0.84 -0.30
C GLU A 73 -9.17 2.13 -0.69
N LEU A 74 -9.62 2.92 0.28
CA LEU A 74 -10.28 4.21 0.05
C LEU A 74 -9.30 5.27 -0.48
N ALA A 75 -8.10 5.38 0.10
CA ALA A 75 -7.07 6.29 -0.39
C ALA A 75 -6.57 5.90 -1.80
N ALA A 76 -6.58 4.60 -2.12
CA ALA A 76 -6.30 4.09 -3.46
C ALA A 76 -7.37 4.49 -4.52
N PHE A 77 -8.47 5.13 -4.14
CA PHE A 77 -9.45 5.69 -5.08
C PHE A 77 -9.33 7.21 -5.30
N ASP A 78 -8.45 7.90 -4.58
CA ASP A 78 -8.32 9.36 -4.67
C ASP A 78 -7.00 9.79 -5.33
N VAL A 79 -7.02 9.89 -6.66
CA VAL A 79 -5.88 10.35 -7.44
C VAL A 79 -5.46 11.81 -7.16
N GLN A 80 -6.30 12.61 -6.48
CA GLN A 80 -5.94 14.00 -6.15
C GLN A 80 -4.80 14.06 -5.12
N ASP A 81 -4.74 13.11 -4.17
CA ASP A 81 -3.56 12.85 -3.37
C ASP A 81 -2.65 11.85 -4.12
N ALA A 82 -1.94 12.34 -5.15
CA ALA A 82 -1.16 11.50 -6.05
C ALA A 82 -0.16 10.59 -5.32
N PHE A 83 0.46 11.08 -4.23
CA PHE A 83 1.43 10.28 -3.48
C PHE A 83 0.73 9.26 -2.57
N GLY A 84 -0.31 9.65 -1.84
CA GLY A 84 -1.14 8.76 -1.03
C GLY A 84 -1.75 7.63 -1.87
N TYR A 85 -2.36 7.98 -3.00
CA TYR A 85 -2.86 7.06 -4.02
C TYR A 85 -1.79 6.04 -4.45
N THR A 86 -0.61 6.53 -4.82
CA THR A 86 0.48 5.70 -5.32
C THR A 86 0.95 4.70 -4.27
N ILE A 87 1.22 5.14 -3.04
CA ILE A 87 1.72 4.22 -2.02
C ILE A 87 0.65 3.22 -1.57
N CYS A 88 -0.62 3.59 -1.57
CA CYS A 88 -1.70 2.66 -1.23
C CYS A 88 -1.84 1.55 -2.27
N HIS A 89 -1.76 1.88 -3.56
CA HIS A 89 -1.66 0.87 -4.62
C HIS A 89 -0.46 -0.06 -4.43
N LEU A 90 0.73 0.48 -4.17
CA LEU A 90 1.93 -0.34 -3.97
C LEU A 90 1.80 -1.27 -2.75
N ILE A 91 1.21 -0.79 -1.65
CA ILE A 91 0.94 -1.61 -0.45
C ILE A 91 -0.02 -2.76 -0.78
N MET A 92 -1.13 -2.48 -1.47
CA MET A 92 -2.10 -3.52 -1.85
C MET A 92 -1.48 -4.57 -2.77
N ILE A 93 -0.81 -4.13 -3.84
CA ILE A 93 -0.16 -5.03 -4.82
C ILE A 93 0.90 -5.89 -4.14
N GLN A 94 1.77 -5.29 -3.31
CA GLN A 94 2.82 -6.03 -2.61
C GLN A 94 2.24 -7.05 -1.63
N SER A 95 1.16 -6.71 -0.93
CA SER A 95 0.52 -7.61 0.04
C SER A 95 -0.19 -8.78 -0.64
N GLU A 96 -0.83 -8.53 -1.78
CA GLU A 96 -1.45 -9.56 -2.62
C GLU A 96 -0.39 -10.53 -3.18
N LEU A 97 0.68 -9.99 -3.77
CA LEU A 97 1.78 -10.78 -4.35
C LEU A 97 2.52 -11.65 -3.34
N ALA A 98 2.62 -11.20 -2.09
CA ALA A 98 3.25 -11.95 -1.01
C ALA A 98 2.25 -12.79 -0.20
N GLU A 99 0.97 -12.79 -0.59
CA GLU A 99 -0.11 -13.53 0.07
C GLU A 99 -0.26 -13.18 1.57
N THR A 100 0.17 -11.99 1.99
CA THR A 100 0.07 -11.56 3.40
C THR A 100 -1.30 -10.97 3.73
N CYS A 101 -1.96 -10.37 2.75
CA CYS A 101 -3.35 -9.93 2.82
C CYS A 101 -3.92 -9.86 1.41
N ARG A 102 -5.17 -10.29 1.23
CA ARG A 102 -5.82 -10.31 -0.07
C ARG A 102 -6.42 -8.95 -0.41
N PHE A 103 -6.22 -8.50 -1.64
CA PHE A 103 -6.83 -7.30 -2.23
C PHE A 103 -7.33 -7.62 -3.64
N ASN A 104 -8.55 -7.17 -3.98
CA ASN A 104 -9.05 -7.30 -5.35
C ASN A 104 -8.45 -6.19 -6.22
N LEU A 105 -7.38 -6.48 -6.96
CA LEU A 105 -6.62 -5.47 -7.70
C LEU A 105 -7.27 -5.03 -9.03
N SER A 106 -8.14 -5.85 -9.63
CA SER A 106 -8.68 -5.59 -10.98
C SER A 106 -9.42 -4.25 -11.10
N PRO A 107 -10.31 -3.85 -10.17
CA PRO A 107 -11.00 -2.56 -10.25
C PRO A 107 -10.04 -1.36 -10.18
N TYR A 108 -9.00 -1.45 -9.34
CA TYR A 108 -7.99 -0.39 -9.20
C TYR A 108 -7.14 -0.28 -10.47
N TRP A 109 -6.71 -1.41 -11.01
CA TRP A 109 -5.97 -1.46 -12.25
C TRP A 109 -6.76 -0.87 -13.43
N GLN A 110 -8.05 -1.21 -13.55
CA GLN A 110 -8.93 -0.66 -14.58
C GLN A 110 -9.05 0.86 -14.50
N ARG A 111 -9.23 1.44 -13.31
CA ARG A 111 -9.28 2.89 -13.13
C ARG A 111 -7.95 3.56 -13.45
N TYR A 112 -6.86 2.97 -12.95
CA TYR A 112 -5.50 3.42 -13.23
C TYR A 112 -5.25 3.54 -14.73
N ARG A 113 -5.49 2.47 -15.51
CA ARG A 113 -5.25 2.45 -16.96
C ARG A 113 -6.22 3.32 -17.76
N ASN A 114 -7.45 3.52 -17.29
CA ASN A 114 -8.52 4.21 -18.03
C ASN A 114 -8.60 5.72 -17.75
N GLY A 115 -7.60 6.32 -17.09
CA GLY A 115 -7.47 7.77 -17.03
C GLY A 115 -6.61 8.29 -15.90
N GLU A 116 -6.63 7.63 -14.73
CA GLU A 116 -5.96 8.13 -13.52
C GLU A 116 -4.42 8.16 -13.68
N ARG A 117 -3.85 7.20 -14.43
CA ARG A 117 -2.42 7.18 -14.76
C ARG A 117 -1.92 8.52 -15.33
N SER A 118 -2.70 9.15 -16.20
CA SER A 118 -2.30 10.41 -16.86
C SER A 118 -2.27 11.62 -15.93
N ALA A 119 -2.96 11.54 -14.78
CA ALA A 119 -2.98 12.60 -13.76
C ALA A 119 -1.77 12.55 -12.82
N LEU A 120 -1.02 11.44 -12.82
CA LEU A 120 0.10 11.26 -11.90
C LEU A 120 1.41 11.84 -12.45
N PRO A 121 2.34 12.27 -11.56
CA PRO A 121 3.71 12.56 -11.93
C PRO A 121 4.42 11.36 -12.59
N PRO A 122 5.34 11.58 -13.55
CA PRO A 122 6.00 10.49 -14.29
C PRO A 122 6.67 9.42 -13.42
N THR A 123 7.28 9.83 -12.29
CA THR A 123 7.91 8.89 -11.36
C THR A 123 6.88 7.94 -10.74
N MET A 124 5.71 8.43 -10.38
CA MET A 124 4.63 7.62 -9.78
C MET A 124 3.96 6.73 -10.82
N GLN A 125 3.81 7.22 -12.06
CA GLN A 125 3.41 6.37 -13.19
C GLN A 125 4.34 5.17 -13.32
N ALA A 126 5.67 5.40 -13.36
CA ALA A 126 6.64 4.32 -13.51
C ALA A 126 6.59 3.30 -12.34
N GLN A 127 6.36 3.76 -11.10
CA GLN A 127 6.19 2.85 -9.96
C GLN A 127 4.96 1.94 -10.14
N LEU A 128 3.81 2.53 -10.49
CA LEU A 128 2.55 1.79 -10.63
C LEU A 128 2.52 0.92 -11.90
N ASP A 129 3.09 1.39 -13.01
CA ASP A 129 3.24 0.59 -14.23
C ASP A 129 4.02 -0.69 -13.94
N THR A 130 5.16 -0.56 -13.25
CA THR A 130 6.00 -1.70 -12.87
C THR A 130 5.27 -2.64 -11.92
N ALA A 131 4.57 -2.10 -10.91
CA ALA A 131 3.86 -2.89 -9.93
C ALA A 131 2.67 -3.65 -10.53
N TYR A 132 1.85 -2.99 -11.35
CA TYR A 132 0.71 -3.61 -12.01
C TYR A 132 1.14 -4.61 -13.09
N GLN A 133 2.22 -4.33 -13.84
CA GLN A 133 2.78 -5.31 -14.76
C GLN A 133 3.16 -6.60 -14.01
N LEU A 134 3.86 -6.47 -12.87
CA LEU A 134 4.21 -7.64 -12.06
C LEU A 134 2.99 -8.36 -11.50
N ALA A 135 1.97 -7.63 -11.04
CA ALA A 135 0.71 -8.21 -10.58
C ALA A 135 0.00 -9.01 -11.68
N ASP A 136 -0.03 -8.47 -12.89
CA ASP A 136 -0.63 -9.10 -14.08
C ASP A 136 0.14 -10.37 -14.49
N GLU A 137 1.48 -10.29 -14.57
CA GLU A 137 2.35 -11.45 -14.84
C GLU A 137 2.19 -12.59 -13.83
N ARG A 138 1.72 -12.28 -12.61
CA ARG A 138 1.45 -13.25 -11.54
C ARG A 138 -0.02 -13.70 -11.47
N GLY A 139 -0.87 -13.22 -12.37
CA GLY A 139 -2.29 -13.59 -12.44
C GLY A 139 -3.15 -12.97 -11.35
N CYS A 140 -2.71 -11.86 -10.74
CA CYS A 140 -3.49 -11.13 -9.73
C CYS A 140 -4.50 -10.14 -10.35
N ILE A 141 -4.47 -9.98 -11.68
CA ILE A 141 -5.36 -9.09 -12.42
C ILE A 141 -6.27 -9.92 -13.32
N ASP A 142 -7.57 -9.70 -13.18
CA ASP A 142 -8.60 -10.26 -14.04
C ASP A 142 -8.96 -9.24 -15.13
N HIS A 143 -8.95 -9.69 -16.38
CA HIS A 143 -9.21 -8.87 -17.57
C HIS A 143 -10.66 -8.99 -18.08
N ASP A 144 -11.45 -9.91 -17.54
CA ASP A 144 -12.78 -10.26 -18.06
C ASP A 144 -13.93 -9.40 -17.48
N TRP A 145 -13.60 -8.25 -16.87
CA TRP A 145 -14.55 -7.31 -16.23
C TRP A 145 -14.97 -6.15 -17.13
#